data_AF-A0A5E6X795-F1
#
_entry.id   AF-A0A5E6X795-F1
#
_cell.length_a   1.000
_cell.length_b   1.000
_cell.length_c   1.000
_cell.angle_alpha   90.00
_cell.angle_beta   90.00
_cell.angle_gamma   90.00
#
_symmetry.space_group_name_H-M   'P 1'
#
loop_
_entity.id
_entity.type
_entity.pdbx_description
1 polymer ?
#
loop_
_entity_poly.entity_id
_entity_poly.type
_entity_poly.pdbx_seq_one_letter_code
_entity_poly.pdbx_strand_id
1 'polypeptide(L)'
;MKDLITPQAAVVGGSVVAFAGGLPATHRDDIYMSTAYAQRATRAAFEDGLSGDWFEYYRNVLKFIGWDVPKPQTLTPSRSNLMAVHATQRIAAVLGEQFCEPMRRALRVMERNTSALRLFESTSLRANVGYFQMIPCVMSGPNKVEMGIYHRQFQIEREASGFLFSEDETLIHNSVEQMAAITFNTLHYAQFREKVKNSVITGSLKYIDGLEI
;
A
#
# COMPACT_ATOMS: atom_id res chain seq x y z
N MET A 1 -26.57 -12.27 -6.69
CA MET A 1 -25.22 -11.75 -6.40
C MET A 1 -25.39 -10.72 -5.31
N LYS A 2 -24.89 -10.95 -4.10
CA LYS A 2 -24.77 -9.87 -3.11
C LYS A 2 -23.78 -8.88 -3.72
N ASP A 3 -24.17 -7.63 -3.90
CA ASP A 3 -23.23 -6.55 -4.17
C ASP A 3 -22.20 -6.58 -3.04
N LEU A 4 -21.03 -7.17 -3.32
CA LEU A 4 -19.88 -7.07 -2.43
C LEU A 4 -19.49 -5.60 -2.46
N ILE A 5 -19.90 -4.86 -1.43
CA ILE A 5 -19.41 -3.51 -1.21
C ILE A 5 -17.90 -3.66 -1.02
N THR A 6 -17.12 -3.30 -2.04
CA THR A 6 -15.68 -3.15 -1.94
C THR A 6 -15.39 -2.28 -0.71
N PRO A 7 -14.53 -2.70 0.23
CA PRO A 7 -14.35 -1.97 1.47
C PRO A 7 -13.69 -0.60 1.23
N GLN A 8 -13.83 0.31 2.20
CA GLN A 8 -13.20 1.64 2.12
C GLN A 8 -11.72 1.61 2.48
N ALA A 9 -11.25 0.57 3.17
CA ALA A 9 -9.85 0.27 3.30
C ALA A 9 -9.61 -1.24 3.28
N ALA A 10 -8.39 -1.66 2.97
CA ALA A 10 -7.99 -3.05 2.99
C ALA A 10 -6.47 -3.16 3.18
N VAL A 11 -6.05 -4.27 3.80
CA VAL A 11 -4.69 -4.76 3.66
C VAL A 11 -4.58 -5.47 2.32
N VAL A 12 -3.59 -5.10 1.51
CA VAL A 12 -3.31 -5.67 0.19
C VAL A 12 -1.83 -6.06 0.14
N GLY A 13 -1.53 -7.29 0.55
CA GLY A 13 -0.15 -7.70 0.84
C GLY A 13 0.51 -6.76 1.84
N GLY A 14 1.76 -6.33 1.57
CA GLY A 14 2.51 -5.42 2.44
C GLY A 14 2.05 -3.97 2.38
N SER A 15 0.82 -3.71 1.93
CA SER A 15 0.25 -2.37 1.79
C SER A 15 -1.05 -2.24 2.56
N VAL A 16 -1.29 -1.05 3.12
CA VAL A 16 -2.62 -0.63 3.56
C VAL A 16 -3.14 0.37 2.54
N VAL A 17 -4.29 0.09 1.93
CA VAL A 17 -4.93 0.98 0.95
C VAL A 17 -6.22 1.52 1.54
N ALA A 18 -6.39 2.84 1.54
CA ALA A 18 -7.55 3.51 2.13
C ALA A 18 -8.11 4.59 1.20
N PHE A 19 -9.43 4.65 1.08
CA PHE A 19 -10.12 5.57 0.19
C PHE A 19 -10.80 6.69 0.98
N ALA A 20 -10.68 7.92 0.49
CA ALA A 20 -11.59 8.99 0.89
C ALA A 20 -13.04 8.66 0.48
N GLY A 21 -14.01 9.31 1.13
CA GLY A 21 -15.42 9.11 0.80
C GLY A 21 -15.75 9.49 -0.65
N GLY A 22 -16.74 8.81 -1.22
CA GLY A 22 -17.26 9.14 -2.56
C GLY A 22 -16.60 8.43 -3.73
N LEU A 23 -15.58 7.58 -3.51
CA LEU A 23 -15.04 6.75 -4.58
C LEU A 23 -15.99 5.58 -4.94
N PRO A 24 -16.37 5.42 -6.22
CA PRO A 24 -17.15 4.27 -6.68
C PRO A 24 -16.48 2.94 -6.33
N ALA A 25 -17.28 1.92 -5.98
CA ALA A 25 -16.78 0.57 -5.68
C ALA A 25 -15.92 -0.01 -6.83
N THR A 26 -16.32 0.23 -8.08
CA THR A 26 -15.59 -0.20 -9.27
C THR A 26 -14.18 0.40 -9.35
N HIS A 27 -14.01 1.68 -9.00
CA HIS A 27 -12.68 2.31 -8.96
C HIS A 27 -11.83 1.71 -7.83
N ARG A 28 -12.46 1.43 -6.68
CA ARG A 28 -11.78 0.79 -5.55
C ARG A 28 -11.31 -0.63 -5.89
N ASP A 29 -12.13 -1.40 -6.59
CA ASP A 29 -11.76 -2.74 -7.07
C ASP A 29 -10.56 -2.68 -8.01
N ASP A 30 -10.59 -1.80 -9.01
CA ASP A 30 -9.49 -1.65 -9.97
C ASP A 30 -8.17 -1.28 -9.26
N ILE A 31 -8.25 -0.44 -8.23
CA ILE A 31 -7.11 -0.03 -7.42
C ILE A 31 -6.59 -1.18 -6.57
N TYR A 32 -7.45 -1.89 -5.85
CA TYR A 32 -7.03 -3.06 -5.07
C TYR A 32 -6.40 -4.13 -5.95
N MET A 33 -6.97 -4.39 -7.13
CA MET A 33 -6.43 -5.35 -8.08
C MET A 33 -5.07 -4.89 -8.64
N SER A 34 -4.91 -3.60 -8.95
CA SER A 34 -3.63 -3.02 -9.38
C SER A 34 -2.56 -3.16 -8.31
N THR A 35 -2.88 -2.82 -7.06
CA THR A 35 -1.97 -2.95 -5.91
C THR A 35 -1.61 -4.41 -5.66
N ALA A 36 -2.59 -5.33 -5.65
CA ALA A 36 -2.35 -6.75 -5.45
C ALA A 36 -1.46 -7.33 -6.56
N TYR A 37 -1.69 -6.95 -7.81
CA TYR A 37 -0.86 -7.34 -8.95
C TYR A 37 0.58 -6.84 -8.79
N ALA A 38 0.78 -5.56 -8.45
CA ALA A 38 2.09 -4.98 -8.28
C ALA A 38 2.85 -5.56 -7.08
N GLN A 39 2.19 -5.78 -5.94
CA GLN A 39 2.77 -6.44 -4.77
C GLN A 39 3.23 -7.86 -5.10
N ARG A 40 2.37 -8.66 -5.76
CA ARG A 40 2.70 -10.04 -6.12
C ARG A 40 3.83 -10.12 -7.14
N ALA A 41 3.80 -9.29 -8.18
CA ALA A 41 4.85 -9.27 -9.19
C ALA A 41 6.21 -8.87 -8.59
N THR A 42 6.21 -7.85 -7.72
CA THR A 42 7.43 -7.41 -7.01
C THR A 42 7.96 -8.52 -6.11
N ARG A 43 7.09 -9.12 -5.29
CA ARG A 43 7.48 -10.20 -4.39
C ARG A 43 8.07 -11.40 -5.15
N ALA A 44 7.39 -11.85 -6.20
CA ALA A 44 7.87 -12.97 -7.02
C ALA A 44 9.26 -12.66 -7.62
N ALA A 45 9.46 -11.46 -8.16
CA ALA A 45 10.77 -11.09 -8.70
C ALA A 45 11.90 -11.14 -7.67
N PHE A 46 11.65 -10.68 -6.43
CA PHE A 46 12.63 -10.74 -5.34
C PHE A 46 12.80 -12.15 -4.75
N GLU A 47 11.80 -13.01 -4.85
CA GLU A 47 11.88 -14.45 -4.54
C GLU A 47 12.74 -15.18 -5.60
N ASP A 48 12.63 -14.78 -6.87
CA ASP A 48 13.42 -15.30 -7.99
C ASP A 48 14.85 -14.72 -8.06
N GLY A 49 15.26 -13.93 -7.07
CA GLY A 49 16.63 -13.45 -6.92
C GLY A 49 16.92 -12.07 -7.54
N LEU A 50 15.90 -11.30 -7.93
CA LEU A 50 16.10 -9.90 -8.30
C LEU A 50 16.70 -9.12 -7.10
N SER A 51 17.86 -8.53 -7.32
CA SER A 51 18.47 -7.56 -6.42
C SER A 51 18.13 -6.14 -6.91
N GLY A 52 17.70 -5.26 -6.01
CA GLY A 52 17.43 -3.86 -6.37
C GLY A 52 16.49 -3.16 -5.39
N ASP A 53 15.93 -2.04 -5.85
CA ASP A 53 14.96 -1.24 -5.11
C ASP A 53 13.55 -1.84 -5.27
N TRP A 54 12.97 -2.30 -4.15
CA TRP A 54 11.64 -2.89 -4.10
C TRP A 54 10.58 -1.91 -4.62
N PHE A 55 10.68 -0.65 -4.22
CA PHE A 55 9.69 0.37 -4.56
C PHE A 55 9.79 0.80 -6.01
N GLU A 56 10.99 0.84 -6.57
CA GLU A 56 11.18 1.05 -8.00
C GLU A 56 10.49 -0.04 -8.82
N TYR A 57 10.69 -1.31 -8.48
CA TYR A 57 10.04 -2.40 -9.20
C TYR A 57 8.51 -2.33 -9.07
N TYR A 58 7.99 -2.13 -7.86
CA TYR A 58 6.56 -1.95 -7.62
C TYR A 58 5.96 -0.82 -8.48
N ARG A 59 6.61 0.35 -8.52
CA ARG A 59 6.18 1.49 -9.35
C ARG A 59 6.26 1.19 -10.84
N ASN A 60 7.27 0.47 -11.29
CA ASN A 60 7.40 0.07 -12.69
C ASN A 60 6.29 -0.89 -13.12
N VAL A 61 5.85 -1.80 -12.24
CA VAL A 61 4.69 -2.66 -12.50
C VAL A 61 3.41 -1.84 -12.63
N LEU A 62 3.18 -0.86 -11.76
CA LEU A 62 2.04 0.05 -11.87
C LEU A 62 2.08 0.85 -13.18
N LYS A 63 3.25 1.39 -13.55
CA LYS A 63 3.45 2.10 -14.81
C LYS A 63 3.11 1.23 -16.02
N PHE A 64 3.52 -0.04 -15.99
CA PHE A 64 3.26 -1.00 -17.06
C PHE A 64 1.76 -1.30 -17.26
N ILE A 65 0.95 -1.21 -16.20
CA ILE A 65 -0.51 -1.39 -16.28
C ILE A 65 -1.27 -0.06 -16.39
N GLY A 66 -0.59 1.00 -16.85
CA GLY A 66 -1.23 2.25 -17.28
C GLY A 66 -1.36 3.33 -16.20
N TRP A 67 -0.65 3.22 -15.09
CA TRP A 67 -0.58 4.30 -14.09
C TRP A 67 0.43 5.36 -14.50
N ASP A 68 0.12 6.62 -14.23
CA ASP A 68 1.10 7.71 -14.31
C ASP A 68 1.85 7.79 -12.98
N VAL A 69 3.11 7.36 -13.00
CA VAL A 69 3.94 7.14 -11.82
C VAL A 69 5.20 8.00 -11.91
N PRO A 70 5.21 9.22 -11.33
CA PRO A 70 6.40 10.06 -11.28
C PRO A 70 7.51 9.44 -10.42
N LYS A 71 8.71 10.05 -10.49
CA LYS A 71 9.81 9.71 -9.58
C LYS A 71 9.40 10.02 -8.13
N PRO A 72 9.77 9.16 -7.16
CA PRO A 72 9.40 9.37 -5.78
C PRO A 72 10.33 10.40 -5.15
N GLN A 73 9.84 11.08 -4.13
CA GLN A 73 10.65 11.91 -3.25
C GLN A 73 11.18 11.03 -2.11
N THR A 74 12.49 11.05 -1.87
CA THR A 74 13.07 10.49 -0.64
C THR A 74 12.82 11.44 0.53
N LEU A 75 12.34 10.91 1.65
CA LEU A 75 12.06 11.69 2.85
C LEU A 75 13.25 11.63 3.81
N THR A 76 13.55 12.77 4.44
CA THR A 76 14.58 12.83 5.48
C THR A 76 14.14 11.98 6.68
N PRO A 77 15.01 11.13 7.26
CA PRO A 77 14.68 10.38 8.46
C PRO A 77 14.20 11.30 9.58
N SER A 78 13.14 10.91 10.29
CA SER A 78 12.72 11.55 11.54
C SER A 78 12.49 10.50 12.60
N ARG A 79 12.80 10.84 13.84
CA ARG A 79 12.49 10.02 15.01
C ARG A 79 11.01 10.24 15.36
N SER A 80 10.25 9.16 15.51
CA SER A 80 8.87 9.19 15.96
C SER A 80 8.57 7.88 16.69
N ASN A 81 7.73 7.91 17.71
CA ASN A 81 7.58 6.77 18.61
C ASN A 81 6.80 5.60 17.97
N LEU A 82 5.99 5.83 16.93
CA LEU A 82 5.21 4.78 16.27
C LEU A 82 5.28 4.93 14.75
N MET A 83 5.65 3.85 14.04
CA MET A 83 5.79 3.86 12.58
C MET A 83 4.48 4.24 11.88
N ALA A 84 3.34 3.74 12.37
CA ALA A 84 2.03 4.07 11.83
C ALA A 84 1.69 5.57 11.97
N VAL A 85 1.93 6.14 13.16
CA VAL A 85 1.72 7.56 13.42
C VAL A 85 2.64 8.40 12.56
N HIS A 86 3.93 8.05 12.49
CA HIS A 86 4.91 8.73 11.66
C HIS A 86 4.51 8.76 10.18
N ALA A 87 4.10 7.62 9.63
CA ALA A 87 3.68 7.52 8.23
C ALA A 87 2.48 8.43 7.95
N THR A 88 1.47 8.48 8.83
CA THR A 88 0.33 9.40 8.66
C THR A 88 0.73 10.87 8.77
N GLN A 89 1.67 11.22 9.66
CA GLN A 89 2.22 12.58 9.74
C GLN A 89 2.94 12.97 8.44
N ARG A 90 3.70 12.05 7.83
CA ARG A 90 4.34 12.27 6.52
C ARG A 90 3.33 12.44 5.39
N ILE A 91 2.29 11.61 5.36
CA ILE A 91 1.20 11.74 4.40
C ILE A 91 0.53 13.11 4.54
N ALA A 92 0.18 13.53 5.76
CA ALA A 92 -0.41 14.85 5.99
C ALA A 92 0.50 16.00 5.55
N ALA A 93 1.80 15.92 5.87
CA ALA A 93 2.77 16.97 5.55
C ALA A 93 3.04 17.11 4.04
N VAL A 94 3.03 16.00 3.29
CA VAL A 94 3.41 15.99 1.86
C VAL A 94 2.19 16.07 0.94
N LEU A 95 1.10 15.38 1.28
CA LEU A 95 -0.07 15.23 0.42
C LEU A 95 -1.31 15.96 0.95
N GLY A 96 -1.32 16.31 2.23
CA GLY A 96 -2.42 17.02 2.89
C GLY A 96 -3.39 16.09 3.63
N GLU A 97 -4.25 16.72 4.43
CA GLU A 97 -5.13 16.05 5.39
C GLU A 97 -6.17 15.13 4.71
N GLN A 98 -6.60 15.47 3.50
CA GLN A 98 -7.55 14.67 2.71
C GLN A 98 -7.04 13.25 2.39
N PHE A 99 -5.72 13.05 2.30
CA PHE A 99 -5.11 11.74 2.14
C PHE A 99 -4.87 11.06 3.50
N CYS A 100 -4.55 11.85 4.52
CA CYS A 100 -4.20 11.33 5.83
C CYS A 100 -5.41 10.73 6.57
N GLU A 101 -6.55 11.42 6.56
CA GLU A 101 -7.76 11.02 7.29
C GLU A 101 -8.25 9.59 6.99
N PRO A 102 -8.43 9.16 5.72
CA PRO A 102 -8.82 7.77 5.45
C PRO A 102 -7.76 6.77 5.93
N MET A 103 -6.47 7.12 5.86
CA MET A 103 -5.40 6.25 6.35
C MET A 103 -5.42 6.09 7.88
N ARG A 104 -5.65 7.18 8.63
CA ARG A 104 -5.79 7.10 10.10
C ARG A 104 -6.95 6.20 10.51
N ARG A 105 -8.09 6.27 9.82
CA ARG A 105 -9.23 5.37 10.07
C ARG A 105 -8.87 3.91 9.79
N ALA A 106 -8.22 3.64 8.65
CA ALA A 106 -7.75 2.31 8.28
C ALA A 106 -6.81 1.71 9.34
N LEU A 107 -5.81 2.47 9.78
CA LEU A 107 -4.84 2.00 10.77
C LEU A 107 -5.48 1.72 12.13
N ARG A 108 -6.44 2.53 12.57
CA ARG A 108 -7.17 2.31 13.83
C ARG A 108 -7.98 1.01 13.82
N VAL A 109 -8.59 0.68 12.67
CA VAL A 109 -9.35 -0.58 12.52
C VAL A 109 -8.39 -1.76 12.39
N MET A 110 -7.32 -1.60 11.61
CA MET A 110 -6.29 -2.61 11.43
C MET A 110 -5.62 -3.01 12.74
N GLU A 111 -5.27 -2.06 13.60
CA GLU A 111 -4.67 -2.31 14.94
C GLU A 111 -5.49 -3.30 15.79
N ARG A 112 -6.81 -3.34 15.58
CA ARG A 112 -7.75 -4.21 16.32
C ARG A 112 -8.13 -5.47 15.54
N ASN A 113 -7.69 -5.59 14.29
CA ASN A 113 -8.00 -6.70 13.41
C ASN A 113 -6.77 -7.62 13.27
N THR A 114 -6.77 -8.71 14.04
CA THR A 114 -5.66 -9.66 14.08
C THR A 114 -5.41 -10.36 12.73
N SER A 115 -6.44 -10.61 11.91
CA SER A 115 -6.24 -11.23 10.60
C SER A 115 -5.55 -10.28 9.64
N ALA A 116 -5.99 -9.01 9.62
CA ALA A 116 -5.42 -7.98 8.78
C ALA A 116 -3.96 -7.67 9.17
N LEU A 117 -3.67 -7.58 10.48
CA LEU A 117 -2.31 -7.43 10.99
C LEU A 117 -1.41 -8.58 10.57
N ARG A 118 -1.88 -9.82 10.76
CA ARG A 118 -1.10 -11.00 10.39
C ARG A 118 -0.84 -11.05 8.88
N LEU A 119 -1.84 -10.75 8.06
CA LEU A 119 -1.67 -10.69 6.61
C LEU A 119 -0.61 -9.64 6.26
N PHE A 120 -0.75 -8.43 6.77
CA PHE A 120 0.18 -7.34 6.51
C PHE A 120 1.61 -7.70 6.96
N GLU A 121 1.80 -8.19 8.18
CA GLU A 121 3.14 -8.53 8.69
C GLU A 121 3.80 -9.65 7.91
N SER A 122 3.06 -10.73 7.60
CA SER A 122 3.56 -11.86 6.81
C SER A 122 3.91 -11.52 5.36
N THR A 123 3.49 -10.34 4.90
CA THR A 123 3.72 -9.85 3.54
C THR A 123 4.62 -8.62 3.48
N SER A 124 4.79 -7.91 4.59
CA SER A 124 5.73 -6.79 4.75
C SER A 124 7.12 -7.22 5.20
N LEU A 125 7.25 -8.35 5.90
CA LEU A 125 8.53 -8.83 6.43
C LEU A 125 9.08 -9.99 5.59
N ARG A 126 10.37 -9.91 5.25
CA ARG A 126 11.14 -11.00 4.64
C ARG A 126 12.50 -11.11 5.33
N ALA A 127 12.72 -12.22 6.03
CA ALA A 127 13.88 -12.39 6.90
C ALA A 127 14.02 -11.19 7.85
N ASN A 128 15.13 -10.46 7.79
CA ASN A 128 15.39 -9.27 8.60
C ASN A 128 15.09 -7.95 7.87
N VAL A 129 14.43 -7.96 6.72
CA VAL A 129 14.09 -6.75 5.95
C VAL A 129 12.58 -6.56 5.91
N GLY A 130 12.14 -5.35 6.26
CA GLY A 130 10.76 -4.92 6.18
C GLY A 130 10.54 -3.95 5.03
N TYR A 131 9.43 -4.12 4.33
CA TYR A 131 8.94 -3.22 3.29
C TYR A 131 7.44 -3.04 3.51
N PHE A 132 6.96 -1.81 3.59
CA PHE A 132 5.52 -1.60 3.54
C PHE A 132 5.14 -0.34 2.79
N GLN A 133 3.86 -0.24 2.48
CA GLN A 133 3.26 0.96 1.93
C GLN A 133 1.98 1.37 2.65
N MET A 134 1.75 2.67 2.70
CA MET A 134 0.46 3.26 3.04
C MET A 134 -0.04 4.06 1.84
N ILE A 135 -1.22 3.66 1.35
CA ILE A 135 -1.74 4.07 0.06
C ILE A 135 -3.09 4.77 0.23
N PRO A 136 -3.12 6.05 0.63
CA PRO A 136 -4.34 6.84 0.62
C PRO A 136 -4.75 7.23 -0.80
N CYS A 137 -6.04 7.16 -1.09
CA CYS A 137 -6.60 7.41 -2.40
C CYS A 137 -7.75 8.42 -2.32
N VAL A 138 -7.73 9.42 -3.18
CA VAL A 138 -8.73 10.49 -3.25
C VAL A 138 -9.25 10.69 -4.67
N MET A 139 -10.53 11.02 -4.79
CA MET A 139 -11.11 11.34 -6.09
C MET A 139 -10.59 12.71 -6.54
N SER A 140 -10.02 12.79 -7.73
CA SER A 140 -9.53 14.04 -8.31
C SER A 140 -10.28 14.44 -9.59
N GLY A 141 -11.29 13.66 -9.98
CA GLY A 141 -12.19 13.89 -11.12
C GLY A 141 -13.05 12.66 -11.44
N PRO A 142 -14.01 12.74 -12.39
CA PRO A 142 -14.98 11.67 -12.65
C PRO A 142 -14.38 10.30 -12.96
N ASN A 143 -13.20 10.27 -13.60
CA ASN A 143 -12.48 9.08 -14.01
C ASN A 143 -11.02 9.09 -13.55
N LYS A 144 -10.72 9.92 -12.54
CA LYS A 144 -9.36 10.17 -12.07
C LYS A 144 -9.29 10.00 -10.56
N VAL A 145 -8.38 9.12 -10.12
CA VAL A 145 -8.06 8.95 -8.70
C VAL A 145 -6.60 9.35 -8.52
N GLU A 146 -6.35 10.18 -7.51
CA GLU A 146 -4.99 10.43 -7.03
C GLU A 146 -4.69 9.47 -5.89
N MET A 147 -3.52 8.85 -5.98
CA MET A 147 -3.04 7.87 -5.01
C MET A 147 -1.71 8.36 -4.45
N GLY A 148 -1.66 8.60 -3.15
CA GLY A 148 -0.41 8.72 -2.43
C GLY A 148 0.17 7.34 -2.16
N ILE A 149 1.48 7.16 -2.29
CA ILE A 149 2.18 5.98 -1.83
C ILE A 149 3.31 6.43 -0.93
N TYR A 150 3.10 6.29 0.38
CA TYR A 150 4.19 6.27 1.34
C TYR A 150 4.81 4.88 1.31
N HIS A 151 6.12 4.80 1.15
CA HIS A 151 6.89 3.57 1.20
C HIS A 151 7.99 3.69 2.25
N ARG A 152 8.15 2.64 3.06
CA ARG A 152 9.28 2.50 3.97
C ARG A 152 9.90 1.12 3.81
N GLN A 153 11.22 1.11 3.63
CA GLN A 153 12.07 -0.07 3.70
C GLN A 153 13.01 0.07 4.89
N PHE A 154 13.22 -1.01 5.64
CA PHE A 154 14.03 -1.00 6.85
C PHE A 154 14.55 -2.39 7.18
N GLN A 155 15.52 -2.49 8.08
CA GLN A 155 16.01 -3.75 8.65
C GLN A 155 15.58 -3.87 10.11
N ILE A 156 15.24 -5.08 10.54
CA ILE A 156 14.90 -5.38 11.94
C ILE A 156 15.93 -6.38 12.51
N GLU A 157 16.44 -6.13 13.72
CA GLU A 157 17.41 -7.03 14.37
C GLU A 157 16.80 -8.36 14.85
N ARG A 158 15.51 -8.39 15.18
CA ARG A 158 14.79 -9.57 15.70
C ARG A 158 13.38 -9.61 15.15
N GLU A 159 12.79 -10.80 15.02
CA GLU A 159 11.38 -10.92 14.64
C GLU A 159 10.48 -10.15 15.62
N ALA A 160 9.83 -9.09 15.14
CA ALA A 160 8.93 -8.26 15.91
C ALA A 160 7.53 -8.34 15.30
N SER A 161 6.58 -8.92 16.04
CA SER A 161 5.16 -8.79 15.75
C SER A 161 4.67 -7.40 16.16
N GLY A 162 3.70 -6.84 15.46
CA GLY A 162 3.11 -5.55 15.76
C GLY A 162 4.00 -4.36 15.40
N PHE A 163 4.98 -4.52 14.50
CA PHE A 163 6.02 -3.49 14.27
C PHE A 163 5.47 -2.11 13.90
N LEU A 164 4.30 -2.03 13.25
CA LEU A 164 3.65 -0.75 12.92
C LEU A 164 3.21 0.05 14.15
N PHE A 165 2.86 -0.66 15.21
CA PHE A 165 2.22 -0.17 16.43
C PHE A 165 3.09 -0.38 17.68
N SER A 166 4.35 -0.78 17.50
CA SER A 166 5.33 -0.95 18.56
C SER A 166 6.14 0.33 18.78
N GLU A 167 6.39 0.66 20.04
CA GLU A 167 7.23 1.80 20.45
C GLU A 167 8.74 1.48 20.45
N ASP A 168 9.10 0.21 20.27
CA ASP A 168 10.49 -0.24 20.28
C ASP A 168 11.15 -0.09 18.89
N GLU A 169 11.39 1.15 18.48
CA GLU A 169 12.13 1.46 17.24
C GLU A 169 13.63 1.14 17.35
N THR A 170 14.14 0.76 18.53
CA THR A 170 15.59 0.50 18.70
C THR A 170 16.08 -0.69 17.87
N LEU A 171 15.15 -1.54 17.44
CA LEU A 171 15.40 -2.70 16.59
C LEU A 171 15.46 -2.37 15.10
N ILE A 172 15.15 -1.13 14.70
CA ILE A 172 15.02 -0.70 13.30
C ILE A 172 16.28 0.03 12.84
N HIS A 173 16.88 -0.45 11.75
CA HIS A 173 18.06 0.15 11.13
C HIS A 173 17.89 0.36 9.63
N ASN A 174 18.77 1.18 9.04
CA ASN A 174 18.87 1.37 7.60
C ASN A 174 17.53 1.70 6.93
N SER A 175 16.73 2.54 7.60
CA SER A 175 15.40 2.92 7.14
C SER A 175 15.49 3.93 6.00
N VAL A 176 14.86 3.60 4.87
CA VAL A 176 14.66 4.49 3.73
C VAL A 176 13.17 4.74 3.59
N GLU A 177 12.80 6.02 3.49
CA GLU A 177 11.42 6.46 3.31
C GLU A 177 11.28 7.21 1.99
N GLN A 178 10.23 6.87 1.24
CA GLN A 178 9.93 7.47 -0.06
C GLN A 178 8.43 7.77 -0.16
N MET A 179 8.09 8.80 -0.90
CA MET A 179 6.70 9.18 -1.19
C MET A 179 6.51 9.40 -2.69
N ALA A 180 5.42 8.91 -3.25
CA ALA A 180 4.99 9.24 -4.62
C ALA A 180 3.51 9.60 -4.64
N ALA A 181 3.13 10.63 -5.39
CA ALA A 181 1.75 10.88 -5.77
C ALA A 181 1.57 10.39 -7.21
N ILE A 182 0.71 9.40 -7.41
CA ILE A 182 0.47 8.76 -8.71
C ILE A 182 -0.98 8.97 -9.14
N THR A 183 -1.21 8.99 -10.45
CA THR A 183 -2.55 9.16 -11.01
C THR A 183 -3.06 7.86 -11.62
N PHE A 184 -4.29 7.53 -11.27
CA PHE A 184 -5.10 6.50 -11.91
C PHE A 184 -6.09 7.13 -12.88
N ASN A 185 -6.05 6.73 -14.15
CA ASN A 185 -7.08 7.05 -15.12
C ASN A 185 -7.86 5.78 -15.47
N THR A 186 -9.13 5.72 -15.08
CA THR A 186 -9.97 4.52 -15.19
C THR A 186 -10.23 4.13 -16.65
N LEU A 187 -10.27 5.11 -17.56
CA LEU A 187 -10.46 4.88 -19.00
C LEU A 187 -9.21 4.25 -19.61
N HIS A 188 -8.03 4.75 -19.25
CA HIS A 188 -6.77 4.18 -19.73
C HIS A 188 -6.52 2.78 -19.13
N TYR A 189 -6.92 2.56 -17.87
CA TYR A 189 -6.78 1.27 -17.21
C TYR A 189 -7.72 0.19 -17.79
N ALA A 190 -8.83 0.57 -18.43
CA ALA A 190 -9.81 -0.38 -18.95
C ALA A 190 -9.21 -1.44 -19.88
N GLN A 191 -8.16 -1.10 -20.65
CA GLN A 191 -7.44 -2.04 -21.52
C GLN A 191 -6.62 -3.10 -20.76
N PHE A 192 -6.26 -2.83 -19.51
CA PHE A 192 -5.47 -3.72 -18.65
C PHE A 192 -6.32 -4.49 -17.64
N ARG A 193 -7.55 -4.04 -17.37
CA ARG A 193 -8.43 -4.57 -16.31
C ARG A 193 -8.52 -6.08 -16.30
N GLU A 194 -8.86 -6.70 -17.44
CA GLU A 194 -9.04 -8.17 -17.51
C GLU A 194 -7.72 -8.91 -17.28
N LYS A 195 -6.60 -8.39 -17.81
CA LYS A 195 -5.27 -8.96 -17.57
C LYS A 195 -4.90 -8.93 -16.09
N VAL A 196 -5.10 -7.79 -15.43
CA VAL A 196 -4.81 -7.61 -14.01
C VAL A 196 -5.69 -8.53 -13.17
N LYS A 197 -7.01 -8.50 -13.41
CA LYS A 197 -7.99 -9.33 -12.71
C LYS A 197 -7.66 -10.82 -12.82
N ASN A 198 -7.38 -11.31 -14.03
CA ASN A 198 -7.05 -12.72 -14.24
C ASN A 198 -5.74 -13.13 -13.53
N SER A 199 -4.72 -12.26 -13.55
CA SER A 199 -3.47 -12.51 -12.83
C SER A 199 -3.67 -12.59 -11.31
N VAL A 200 -4.46 -11.69 -10.74
CA VAL A 200 -4.74 -11.68 -9.29
C VAL A 200 -5.58 -12.89 -8.88
N ILE A 201 -6.62 -13.23 -9.64
CA ILE A 201 -7.48 -14.39 -9.35
C ILE A 201 -6.70 -15.70 -9.44
N THR A 202 -5.92 -15.89 -10.51
CA THR A 202 -5.06 -17.08 -10.68
C THR A 202 -4.00 -17.16 -9.58
N GLY A 203 -3.58 -15.99 -9.09
CA GLY A 203 -2.60 -15.81 -8.04
C GLY A 203 -3.06 -16.00 -6.60
N SER A 204 -4.33 -16.33 -6.37
CA SER A 204 -5.03 -16.40 -5.08
C SER A 204 -5.42 -15.04 -4.48
N LEU A 205 -6.71 -14.90 -4.14
CA LEU A 205 -7.28 -13.72 -3.46
C LEU A 205 -6.87 -13.59 -1.98
N LYS A 206 -6.09 -14.54 -1.43
CA LYS A 206 -5.63 -14.53 -0.03
C LYS A 206 -4.73 -13.32 0.34
N TYR A 207 -4.41 -12.46 -0.63
CA TYR A 207 -3.60 -11.25 -0.45
C TYR A 207 -4.42 -10.01 -0.08
N ILE A 208 -5.75 -10.09 0.03
CA ILE A 208 -6.61 -8.95 0.37
C ILE A 208 -7.43 -9.28 1.62
N ASP A 209 -7.36 -8.42 2.63
CA ASP A 209 -8.22 -8.46 3.82
C ASP A 209 -8.89 -7.08 4.02
N GLY A 210 -10.22 -7.07 4.07
CA GLY A 210 -11.02 -5.85 4.12
C GLY A 210 -11.02 -5.20 5.50
N LEU A 211 -11.05 -3.87 5.54
CA LEU A 211 -11.20 -3.06 6.74
C LEU A 211 -12.49 -2.25 6.65
N GLU A 212 -13.38 -2.44 7.64
CA GLU A 212 -14.62 -1.68 7.76
C GLU A 212 -14.34 -0.36 8.50
N ILE A 213 -14.28 0.74 7.74
CA ILE A 213 -13.86 2.08 8.21
C ILE A 213 -14.86 3.18 7.86
#